data_AF-A0A7C5KJG3-F1
#
_entry.id   AF-A0A7C5KJG3-F1
#
_cell.length_a   1.000
_cell.length_b   1.000
_cell.length_c   1.000
_cell.angle_alpha   90.00
_cell.angle_beta   90.00
_cell.angle_gamma   90.00
#
_symmetry.space_group_name_H-M   'P 1'
#
loop_
_entity.id
_entity.type
_entity.pdbx_description
1 polymer ?
#
loop_
_entity_poly.entity_id
_entity_poly.type
_entity_poly.pdbx_seq_one_letter_code
_entity_poly.pdbx_strand_id
1 'polypeptide(L)'
;MILPPQDERNVLSFLVLPNLGYGPRLALGFGLILLGLVLQGLSGGFVPGAPFLALGVLLLLVRGYHNRVEFGSLDPDQHWERVPMERLDELLEMDKKMLAWDRSFLDISNPLGGTFFFLLAGGLVLGAVLSEGLLRTLFLDGLILFLPQWLTGQRRLLRVPKLLIQVQSLKKVLDLNREALKKHRVHLHMLLRGSRTAIPQDLKIKVDLEGQSKDFLGLYGQVVLNAVQGRFFPYFYVVLVAKKGFGLREGLEESKAVPGITTEFKEQGDVEVLVLRQHTTKTSGYHTKPSAASRIFSLGLALAEKLAPPRVPGLPSTA
;
A
#
# COMPACT_ATOMS: atom_id res chain seq x y z
N MET A 1 17.65 21.51 -4.74
CA MET A 1 18.80 20.97 -3.97
C MET A 1 19.39 19.85 -4.82
N ILE A 2 20.59 20.04 -5.39
CA ILE A 2 21.12 19.21 -6.50
C ILE A 2 21.85 17.95 -6.00
N LEU A 3 22.27 17.92 -4.73
CA LEU A 3 22.90 16.75 -4.11
C LEU A 3 22.09 16.34 -2.86
N PRO A 4 21.81 15.04 -2.68
CA PRO A 4 21.11 14.55 -1.51
C PRO A 4 21.95 14.72 -0.22
N PRO A 5 21.30 14.99 0.92
CA PRO A 5 21.96 15.11 2.22
C PRO A 5 22.66 13.80 2.62
N GLN A 6 23.64 13.87 3.52
CA GLN A 6 24.60 12.77 3.77
C GLN A 6 23.95 11.45 4.23
N ASP A 7 22.82 11.55 4.92
CA ASP A 7 21.95 10.48 5.40
C ASP A 7 21.22 9.74 4.26
N GLU A 8 20.90 10.42 3.16
CA GLU A 8 20.22 9.82 2.00
C GLU A 8 21.18 9.15 1.00
N ARG A 9 22.49 9.37 1.12
CA ARG A 9 23.50 8.86 0.17
C ARG A 9 23.59 7.32 0.15
N ASN A 10 23.27 6.66 1.26
CA ASN A 10 23.23 5.19 1.35
C ASN A 10 21.95 4.57 0.76
N VAL A 11 20.96 5.39 0.40
CA VAL A 11 19.65 4.96 -0.17
C VAL A 11 19.68 4.97 -1.71
N LEU A 12 20.71 5.57 -2.30
CA LEU A 12 20.88 5.70 -3.74
C LEU A 12 21.47 4.44 -4.34
N SER A 13 20.71 3.79 -5.21
CA SER A 13 21.21 2.68 -6.03
C SER A 13 21.58 3.20 -7.41
N PHE A 14 22.79 2.91 -7.88
CA PHE A 14 23.29 3.37 -9.18
C PHE A 14 23.20 2.27 -10.22
N LEU A 15 23.04 2.65 -11.49
CA LEU A 15 22.88 1.70 -12.58
C LEU A 15 24.19 1.00 -12.96
N VAL A 16 25.29 1.75 -12.97
CA VAL A 16 26.62 1.30 -13.39
C VAL A 16 27.60 1.37 -12.21
N LEU A 17 28.41 0.31 -12.06
CA LEU A 17 29.38 0.15 -10.97
C LEU A 17 28.79 0.43 -9.58
N PRO A 18 27.75 -0.29 -9.12
CA PRO A 18 26.98 0.05 -7.92
C PRO A 18 27.84 0.18 -6.66
N ASN A 19 28.94 -0.59 -6.57
CA ASN A 19 29.85 -0.63 -5.41
C ASN A 19 30.85 0.53 -5.37
N LEU A 20 30.89 1.39 -6.39
CA LEU A 20 31.76 2.56 -6.38
C LEU A 20 31.25 3.60 -5.37
N GLY A 21 32.14 4.05 -4.48
CA GLY A 21 31.83 5.08 -3.49
C GLY A 21 31.35 6.38 -4.13
N TYR A 22 30.48 7.11 -3.43
CA TYR A 22 29.83 8.31 -3.95
C TYR A 22 30.82 9.39 -4.41
N GLY A 23 31.84 9.70 -3.61
CA GLY A 23 32.86 10.71 -3.93
C GLY A 23 33.66 10.38 -5.21
N PRO A 24 34.31 9.20 -5.29
CA PRO A 24 35.02 8.77 -6.50
C PRO A 24 34.12 8.70 -7.73
N ARG A 25 32.85 8.30 -7.58
CA ARG A 25 31.88 8.31 -8.68
C ARG A 25 31.66 9.72 -9.22
N LEU A 26 31.43 10.71 -8.35
CA LEU A 26 31.26 12.10 -8.79
C LEU A 26 32.51 12.61 -9.50
N ALA A 27 33.70 12.36 -8.94
CA ALA A 27 34.96 12.79 -9.53
C ALA A 27 35.17 12.17 -10.93
N LEU A 28 34.94 10.86 -11.09
CA LEU A 28 35.08 10.17 -12.37
C LEU A 28 33.99 10.60 -13.37
N GLY A 29 32.74 10.68 -12.94
CA GLY A 29 31.62 11.09 -13.80
C GLY A 29 31.79 12.50 -14.34
N PHE A 30 32.04 13.47 -13.45
CA PHE A 30 32.30 14.85 -13.87
C PHE A 30 33.60 15.02 -14.64
N GLY A 31 34.64 14.25 -14.29
CA GLY A 31 35.90 14.24 -15.03
C GLY A 31 35.73 13.79 -16.48
N LEU A 32 34.95 12.73 -16.71
CA LEU A 32 34.62 12.25 -18.06
C LEU A 32 33.76 13.23 -18.85
N ILE A 33 32.77 13.85 -18.21
CA ILE A 33 31.95 14.92 -18.83
C ILE A 33 32.85 16.09 -19.27
N LEU A 34 33.71 16.58 -18.38
CA LEU A 34 34.61 17.69 -18.66
C LEU A 34 35.58 17.34 -19.80
N LEU A 35 36.16 16.12 -19.78
CA LEU A 35 37.02 15.64 -20.85
C LEU A 35 36.30 15.60 -22.20
N GLY A 36 35.05 15.12 -22.23
CA GLY A 36 34.23 15.13 -23.44
C GLY A 36 34.01 16.52 -24.00
N LEU A 37 33.61 17.48 -23.16
CA LEU A 37 33.40 18.87 -23.57
C LEU A 37 34.69 19.53 -24.08
N VAL A 38 35.84 19.28 -23.44
CA VAL A 38 37.14 19.79 -23.90
C VAL A 38 37.49 19.21 -25.26
N LEU A 39 37.32 17.90 -25.47
CA LEU A 39 37.61 17.26 -26.75
C LEU A 39 36.72 17.82 -27.88
N GLN A 40 35.43 18.03 -27.63
CA GLN A 40 34.52 18.65 -28.59
C GLN A 40 34.92 20.10 -28.92
N GLY A 41 35.31 20.88 -27.90
CA GLY A 41 35.77 22.25 -28.09
C GLY A 41 37.05 22.34 -28.92
N LEU A 42 38.00 21.43 -28.71
CA LEU A 42 39.26 21.37 -29.47
C LEU A 42 39.07 20.82 -30.89
N SER A 43 38.21 19.82 -31.08
CA SER A 43 37.99 19.20 -32.39
C SER A 43 36.95 19.93 -33.26
N GLY A 44 36.18 20.86 -32.67
CA GLY A 44 35.09 21.56 -33.35
C GLY A 44 33.92 20.66 -33.77
N GLY A 45 33.83 19.45 -33.22
CA GLY A 45 32.90 18.41 -33.67
C GLY A 45 32.35 17.62 -32.49
N PHE A 46 31.12 17.12 -32.63
CA PHE A 46 30.40 16.42 -31.57
C PHE A 46 30.99 15.04 -31.23
N VAL A 47 31.39 14.28 -32.24
CA VAL A 47 31.75 12.85 -32.12
C VAL A 47 32.91 12.58 -31.16
N PRO A 48 34.01 13.37 -31.13
CA PRO A 48 35.16 13.06 -30.29
C PRO A 48 34.90 13.10 -28.77
N GLY A 49 33.96 13.93 -28.30
CA GLY A 49 33.63 14.03 -26.88
C GLY A 49 32.36 13.28 -26.44
N ALA A 50 31.47 12.96 -27.38
CA ALA A 50 30.19 12.32 -27.07
C ALA A 50 30.31 10.99 -26.29
N PRO A 51 31.28 10.09 -26.58
CA PRO A 51 31.47 8.88 -25.78
C PRO A 51 31.82 9.16 -24.31
N PHE A 52 32.66 10.17 -24.06
CA PHE A 52 33.07 10.54 -22.70
C PHE A 52 31.93 11.17 -21.91
N LEU A 53 31.13 12.04 -22.57
CA LEU A 53 29.89 12.57 -22.02
C LEU A 53 28.91 11.47 -21.65
N ALA A 54 28.64 10.53 -22.57
CA ALA A 54 27.73 9.43 -22.32
C ALA A 54 28.20 8.54 -21.17
N LEU A 55 29.49 8.19 -21.12
CA LEU A 55 30.08 7.39 -20.04
C LEU A 55 30.01 8.11 -18.69
N GLY A 56 30.32 9.41 -18.66
CA GLY A 56 30.22 10.21 -17.45
C GLY A 56 28.78 10.29 -16.93
N VAL A 57 27.80 10.50 -17.82
CA VAL A 57 26.37 10.47 -17.47
C VAL A 57 25.96 9.10 -16.95
N LEU A 58 26.32 8.00 -17.64
CA LEU A 58 26.00 6.63 -17.25
C LEU A 58 26.47 6.29 -15.83
N LEU A 59 27.68 6.75 -15.44
CA LEU A 59 28.20 6.57 -14.09
C LEU A 59 27.39 7.31 -13.03
N LEU A 60 26.77 8.43 -13.40
CA LEU A 60 25.95 9.27 -12.52
C LEU A 60 24.48 8.84 -12.48
N LEU A 61 24.02 7.94 -13.36
CA LEU A 61 22.62 7.51 -13.38
C LEU A 61 22.24 6.70 -12.14
N VAL A 62 21.19 7.17 -11.48
CA VAL A 62 20.60 6.54 -10.31
C VAL A 62 19.46 5.63 -10.76
N ARG A 63 19.52 4.33 -10.44
CA ARG A 63 18.45 3.36 -10.75
C ARG A 63 17.14 3.67 -10.00
N GLY A 64 17.26 4.34 -8.85
CA GLY A 64 16.17 4.86 -8.05
C GLY A 64 16.54 4.95 -6.56
N TYR A 65 15.67 5.58 -5.79
CA TYR A 65 15.73 5.59 -4.33
C TYR A 65 15.16 4.27 -3.81
N HIS A 66 15.99 3.47 -3.14
CA HIS A 66 15.52 2.24 -2.50
C HIS A 66 14.92 2.56 -1.13
N ASN A 67 13.75 3.21 -1.09
CA ASN A 67 12.95 3.27 0.13
C ASN A 67 12.09 2.00 0.28
N ARG A 68 12.70 0.83 0.06
CA ARG A 68 12.06 -0.43 0.43
C ARG A 68 12.46 -0.68 1.87
N VAL A 69 11.48 -0.64 2.76
CA VAL A 69 11.63 -1.30 4.05
C VAL A 69 11.88 -2.78 3.74
N GLU A 70 13.02 -3.30 4.19
CA GLU A 70 13.29 -4.72 4.12
C GLU A 70 12.20 -5.43 4.92
N PHE A 71 11.30 -6.11 4.23
CA PHE A 71 10.35 -7.00 4.88
C PHE A 71 11.18 -8.14 5.44
N GLY A 72 11.52 -8.04 6.73
CA GLY A 72 12.20 -9.11 7.44
C GLY A 72 11.52 -10.46 7.20
N SER A 73 12.34 -11.51 7.21
CA SER A 73 11.88 -12.89 7.25
C SER A 73 10.81 -13.05 8.34
N LEU A 74 9.83 -13.91 8.04
CA LEU A 74 8.71 -14.29 8.92
C LEU A 74 9.10 -14.21 10.40
N ASP A 75 8.54 -13.20 11.07
CA ASP A 75 8.49 -13.20 12.53
C ASP A 75 7.32 -14.13 12.91
N PRO A 76 7.57 -15.24 13.64
CA PRO A 76 6.52 -16.12 14.12
C PRO A 76 5.56 -15.41 15.10
N ASP A 77 5.99 -14.29 15.68
CA ASP A 77 5.25 -13.49 16.66
C ASP A 77 4.40 -12.40 15.98
N GLN A 78 3.64 -12.77 14.95
CA GLN A 78 2.64 -11.91 14.33
C GLN A 78 1.54 -11.53 15.34
N HIS A 79 1.69 -10.37 15.94
CA HIS A 79 0.76 -9.87 16.94
C HIS A 79 -0.30 -8.95 16.34
N TRP A 80 -1.57 -9.26 16.62
CA TRP A 80 -2.68 -8.35 16.38
C TRP A 80 -2.69 -7.30 17.49
N GLU A 81 -2.40 -6.06 17.14
CA GLU A 81 -2.44 -4.95 18.09
C GLU A 81 -3.80 -4.23 18.01
N ARG A 82 -4.34 -3.86 19.17
CA ARG A 82 -5.53 -3.00 19.22
C ARG A 82 -5.10 -1.56 19.01
N VAL A 83 -5.69 -0.91 18.02
CA VAL A 83 -5.38 0.46 17.64
C VAL A 83 -6.64 1.35 17.71
N PRO A 84 -6.49 2.68 17.86
CA PRO A 84 -7.62 3.60 17.82
C PRO A 84 -8.34 3.59 16.45
N MET A 85 -9.64 3.88 16.44
CA MET A 85 -10.45 3.87 15.22
C MET A 85 -10.03 4.97 14.23
N GLU A 86 -9.51 6.07 14.75
CA GLU A 86 -8.99 7.23 14.02
C GLU A 86 -7.82 6.86 13.10
N ARG A 87 -7.11 5.76 13.41
CA ARG A 87 -6.05 5.22 12.54
C ARG A 87 -6.54 4.88 11.14
N LEU A 88 -7.82 4.55 10.96
CA LEU A 88 -8.38 4.34 9.62
C LEU A 88 -8.34 5.61 8.78
N ASP A 89 -8.69 6.75 9.37
CA ASP A 89 -8.70 8.04 8.69
C ASP A 89 -7.28 8.54 8.45
N GLU A 90 -6.37 8.37 9.41
CA GLU A 90 -4.95 8.70 9.26
C GLU A 90 -4.31 7.93 8.09
N LEU A 91 -4.61 6.64 7.91
CA LEU A 91 -4.10 5.85 6.79
C LEU A 91 -4.59 6.40 5.44
N LEU A 92 -5.85 6.84 5.35
CA LEU A 92 -6.40 7.43 4.13
C LEU A 92 -5.82 8.83 3.85
N GLU A 93 -5.62 9.64 4.88
CA GLU A 93 -4.99 10.95 4.75
C GLU A 93 -3.53 10.85 4.34
N MET A 94 -2.80 9.90 4.93
CA MET A 94 -1.41 9.64 4.57
C MET A 94 -1.29 9.26 3.09
N ASP A 95 -2.16 8.39 2.58
CA ASP A 95 -2.18 8.03 1.16
C ASP A 95 -2.48 9.24 0.24
N LYS A 96 -3.40 10.13 0.65
CA LYS A 96 -3.68 11.37 -0.10
C LYS A 96 -2.47 12.31 -0.11
N LYS A 97 -1.79 12.50 1.02
CA LYS A 97 -0.57 13.32 1.13
C LYS A 97 0.57 12.74 0.27
N MET A 98 0.71 11.42 0.32
CA MET A 98 1.64 10.64 -0.50
C MET A 98 1.42 10.84 -2.01
N LEU A 99 0.16 10.83 -2.45
CA LEU A 99 -0.21 11.15 -3.84
C LEU A 99 0.05 12.61 -4.22
N ALA A 100 -0.17 13.54 -3.30
CA ALA A 100 0.04 14.97 -3.55
C ALA A 100 1.52 15.37 -3.62
N TRP A 101 2.41 14.56 -3.06
CA TRP A 101 3.85 14.82 -3.03
C TRP A 101 4.54 14.63 -4.39
N ASP A 102 4.00 13.78 -5.28
CA ASP A 102 4.56 13.56 -6.62
C ASP A 102 4.16 14.67 -7.61
N ARG A 103 4.80 15.83 -7.49
CA ARG A 103 4.61 17.01 -8.36
C ARG A 103 5.92 17.57 -8.91
N SER A 104 6.97 16.76 -8.97
CA SER A 104 8.27 17.23 -9.45
C SER A 104 8.27 17.41 -10.97
N PHE A 105 8.70 18.57 -11.46
CA PHE A 105 8.94 18.79 -12.90
C PHE A 105 10.12 17.97 -13.45
N LEU A 106 10.97 17.44 -12.57
CA LEU A 106 12.14 16.63 -12.91
C LEU A 106 11.83 15.13 -12.99
N ASP A 107 10.62 14.69 -12.65
CA ASP A 107 10.23 13.27 -12.69
C ASP A 107 9.17 13.03 -13.77
N ILE A 108 9.49 12.16 -14.74
CA ILE A 108 8.57 11.81 -15.82
C ILE A 108 7.34 11.02 -15.33
N SER A 109 7.36 10.49 -14.10
CA SER A 109 6.26 9.71 -13.51
C SER A 109 4.95 10.48 -13.37
N ASN A 110 4.99 11.82 -13.37
CA ASN A 110 3.82 12.68 -13.21
C ASN A 110 3.57 13.56 -14.46
N PRO A 111 2.32 14.05 -14.66
CA PRO A 111 1.97 14.82 -15.85
C PRO A 111 2.77 16.12 -16.05
N LEU A 112 3.15 16.79 -14.96
CA LEU A 112 3.93 18.03 -15.02
C LEU A 112 5.34 17.74 -15.53
N GLY A 113 6.04 16.77 -14.93
CA GLY A 113 7.37 16.39 -15.36
C GLY A 113 7.41 15.77 -16.74
N GLY A 114 6.38 15.00 -17.13
CA GLY A 114 6.21 14.54 -18.51
C GLY A 114 6.10 15.70 -19.50
N THR A 115 5.29 16.71 -19.20
CA THR A 115 5.14 17.91 -20.06
C THR A 115 6.46 18.66 -20.21
N PHE A 116 7.16 18.93 -19.10
CA PHE A 116 8.47 19.57 -19.12
C PHE A 116 9.52 18.76 -19.87
N PHE A 117 9.52 17.44 -19.70
CA PHE A 117 10.40 16.53 -20.44
C PHE A 117 10.20 16.67 -21.94
N PHE A 118 8.96 16.59 -22.43
CA PHE A 118 8.69 16.70 -23.87
C PHE A 118 8.98 18.09 -24.43
N LEU A 119 8.70 19.16 -23.68
CA LEU A 119 9.05 20.52 -24.10
C LEU A 119 10.56 20.73 -24.19
N LEU A 120 11.31 20.28 -23.17
CA LEU A 120 12.77 20.39 -23.14
C LEU A 120 13.41 19.51 -24.22
N ALA A 121 13.01 18.23 -24.30
CA ALA A 121 13.51 17.30 -25.30
C ALA A 121 13.21 17.80 -26.72
N GLY A 122 11.96 18.24 -26.96
CA GLY A 122 11.55 18.82 -28.24
C GLY A 122 12.34 20.07 -28.58
N GLY A 123 12.54 20.98 -27.63
CA GLY A 123 13.35 22.19 -27.81
C GLY A 123 14.81 21.90 -28.12
N LEU A 124 15.42 20.94 -27.42
CA LEU A 124 16.81 20.52 -27.66
C LEU A 124 16.95 19.83 -29.03
N VAL A 125 16.02 18.96 -29.41
CA VAL A 125 16.03 18.32 -30.75
C VAL A 125 15.84 19.35 -31.85
N LEU A 126 14.85 20.24 -31.72
CA LEU A 126 14.60 21.28 -32.71
C LEU A 126 15.79 22.22 -32.83
N GLY A 127 16.39 22.62 -31.71
CA GLY A 127 17.62 23.41 -31.67
C GLY A 127 18.77 22.70 -32.40
N ALA A 128 18.97 21.40 -32.16
CA ALA A 128 20.01 20.62 -32.84
C ALA A 128 19.78 20.49 -34.35
N VAL A 129 18.53 20.47 -34.82
CA VAL A 129 18.19 20.38 -36.25
C VAL A 129 18.37 21.73 -36.95
N LEU A 130 17.99 22.83 -36.30
CA LEU A 130 18.01 24.17 -36.88
C LEU A 130 19.36 24.88 -36.78
N SER A 131 20.32 24.32 -36.05
CA SER A 131 21.62 24.94 -35.80
C SER A 131 22.77 24.19 -36.47
N GLU A 132 23.90 24.88 -36.62
CA GLU A 132 25.12 24.33 -37.19
C GLU A 132 26.33 24.52 -36.27
N GLY A 133 27.39 23.78 -36.56
CA GLY A 133 28.67 23.88 -35.87
C GLY A 133 28.56 23.67 -34.36
N LEU A 134 29.14 24.61 -33.61
CA LEU A 134 29.26 24.52 -32.15
C LEU A 134 27.90 24.61 -31.45
N LEU A 135 26.95 25.37 -32.00
CA LEU A 135 25.61 25.51 -31.42
C LEU A 135 24.84 24.19 -31.50
N ARG A 136 24.95 23.46 -32.62
CA ARG A 136 24.39 22.11 -32.76
C ARG A 136 24.98 21.12 -31.77
N THR A 137 26.29 21.21 -31.55
CA THR A 137 27.01 20.38 -30.59
C THR A 137 26.46 20.59 -29.18
N LEU A 138 26.27 21.85 -28.75
CA LEU A 138 25.70 22.16 -27.44
C LEU A 138 24.29 21.59 -27.24
N PHE A 139 23.42 21.64 -28.26
CA PHE A 139 22.08 21.04 -28.17
C PHE A 139 22.14 19.52 -28.04
N LEU A 140 23.03 18.86 -28.79
CA LEU A 140 23.23 17.42 -28.70
C LEU A 140 23.83 16.99 -27.35
N ASP A 141 24.78 17.75 -26.81
CA ASP A 141 25.32 17.52 -25.47
C ASP A 141 24.24 17.68 -24.41
N GLY A 142 23.37 18.68 -24.56
CA GLY A 142 22.18 18.85 -23.73
C GLY A 142 21.29 17.61 -23.72
N LEU A 143 21.05 16.97 -24.87
CA LEU A 143 20.27 15.73 -24.93
C LEU A 143 20.93 14.59 -24.12
N ILE A 144 22.26 14.44 -24.25
CA ILE A 144 23.02 13.40 -23.52
C ILE A 144 23.02 13.67 -22.01
N LEU A 145 23.22 14.93 -21.61
CA LEU A 145 23.35 15.31 -20.20
C LEU A 145 22.01 15.29 -19.46
N PHE A 146 20.93 15.75 -20.11
CA PHE A 146 19.66 15.97 -19.44
C PHE A 146 18.70 14.79 -19.57
N LEU A 147 18.46 14.23 -20.77
CA LEU A 147 17.38 13.24 -20.96
C LEU A 147 17.48 12.01 -20.04
N PRO A 148 18.67 11.40 -19.84
CA PRO A 148 18.79 10.23 -18.97
C PRO A 148 18.41 10.53 -17.51
N GLN A 149 18.57 11.78 -17.05
CA GLN A 149 18.26 12.18 -15.68
C GLN A 149 16.75 12.25 -15.40
N TRP A 150 15.92 12.50 -16.43
CA TRP A 150 14.44 12.46 -16.30
C TRP A 150 13.89 11.03 -16.32
N LEU A 151 14.58 10.12 -17.02
CA LEU A 151 14.17 8.72 -17.14
C LEU A 151 14.62 7.87 -15.97
N THR A 152 15.73 8.26 -15.33
CA THR A 152 16.32 7.56 -14.17
C THR A 152 16.06 8.34 -12.88
N GLY A 153 16.28 7.73 -11.73
CA GLY A 153 16.07 8.39 -10.43
C GLY A 153 14.59 8.55 -10.00
N GLN A 154 13.65 7.91 -10.71
CA GLN A 154 12.22 7.93 -10.38
C GLN A 154 11.98 7.63 -8.91
N ARG A 155 11.24 8.51 -8.24
CA ARG A 155 10.91 8.35 -6.83
C ARG A 155 9.78 7.35 -6.69
N ARG A 156 10.12 6.09 -6.38
CA ARG A 156 9.10 5.06 -6.11
C ARG A 156 8.63 5.18 -4.68
N LEU A 157 7.40 5.63 -4.51
CA LEU A 157 6.75 5.68 -3.22
C LEU A 157 6.20 4.30 -2.83
N LEU A 158 6.53 3.83 -1.63
CA LEU A 158 5.97 2.58 -1.10
C LEU A 158 4.50 2.82 -0.71
N ARG A 159 3.57 2.50 -1.61
CA ARG A 159 2.14 2.45 -1.28
C ARG A 159 1.74 1.04 -0.87
N VAL A 160 0.79 0.95 0.07
CA VAL A 160 0.16 -0.31 0.49
C VAL A 160 -1.29 -0.34 -0.01
N PRO A 161 -1.54 -0.40 -1.33
CA PRO A 161 -2.88 -0.23 -1.91
C PRO A 161 -3.87 -1.28 -1.42
N LYS A 162 -3.39 -2.48 -1.08
CA LYS A 162 -4.19 -3.56 -0.51
C LYS A 162 -4.84 -3.15 0.82
N LEU A 163 -4.03 -2.63 1.74
CA LEU A 163 -4.50 -2.16 3.05
C LEU A 163 -5.55 -1.06 2.88
N LEU A 164 -5.35 -0.14 1.94
CA LEU A 164 -6.30 0.95 1.70
C LEU A 164 -7.67 0.47 1.22
N ILE A 165 -7.71 -0.59 0.40
CA ILE A 165 -8.98 -1.22 0.00
C ILE A 165 -9.70 -1.78 1.25
N GLN A 166 -8.96 -2.44 2.15
CA GLN A 166 -9.54 -2.96 3.40
C GLN A 166 -10.05 -1.84 4.31
N VAL A 167 -9.27 -0.76 4.50
CA VAL A 167 -9.66 0.43 5.27
C VAL A 167 -10.97 1.01 4.74
N GLN A 168 -11.05 1.25 3.42
CA GLN A 168 -12.25 1.81 2.79
C GLN A 168 -13.46 0.89 2.94
N SER A 169 -13.27 -0.43 2.78
CA SER A 169 -14.34 -1.41 2.95
C SER A 169 -14.85 -1.47 4.39
N LEU A 170 -13.95 -1.55 5.38
CA LEU A 170 -14.32 -1.58 6.80
C LEU A 170 -15.00 -0.27 7.22
N LYS A 171 -14.46 0.88 6.83
CA LYS A 171 -15.05 2.18 7.13
C LYS A 171 -16.49 2.29 6.59
N LYS A 172 -16.74 1.83 5.36
CA LYS A 172 -18.10 1.79 4.80
C LYS A 172 -19.04 0.87 5.58
N VAL A 173 -18.58 -0.30 6.03
CA VAL A 173 -19.38 -1.20 6.87
C VAL A 173 -19.73 -0.54 8.20
N LEU A 174 -18.75 0.07 8.86
CA LEU A 174 -18.95 0.77 10.13
C LEU A 174 -19.91 1.96 9.99
N ASP A 175 -19.72 2.79 8.96
CA ASP A 175 -20.56 3.96 8.72
C ASP A 175 -22.03 3.56 8.44
N LEU A 176 -22.25 2.52 7.63
CA LEU A 176 -23.60 2.01 7.33
C LEU A 176 -24.29 1.34 8.54
N ASN A 177 -23.54 0.89 9.54
CA ASN A 177 -24.06 0.23 10.75
C ASN A 177 -23.89 1.08 12.02
N ARG A 178 -23.60 2.38 11.87
CA ARG A 178 -23.25 3.28 12.98
C ARG A 178 -24.31 3.28 14.09
N GLU A 179 -25.59 3.33 13.72
CA GLU A 179 -26.69 3.37 14.69
C GLU A 179 -26.79 2.09 15.53
N ALA A 180 -26.64 0.92 14.90
CA ALA A 180 -26.63 -0.36 15.61
C ALA A 180 -25.41 -0.48 16.53
N LEU A 181 -24.26 0.06 16.11
CA LEU A 181 -23.01 -0.02 16.86
C LEU A 181 -22.92 0.93 18.06
N LYS A 182 -23.81 1.93 18.19
CA LYS A 182 -23.77 2.88 19.34
C LYS A 182 -23.87 2.21 20.70
N LYS A 183 -24.51 1.04 20.77
CA LYS A 183 -24.69 0.24 21.99
C LYS A 183 -23.51 -0.67 22.30
N HIS A 184 -22.46 -0.66 21.47
CA HIS A 184 -21.40 -1.65 21.53
C HIS A 184 -20.02 -0.99 21.50
N ARG A 185 -19.02 -1.73 21.96
CA ARG A 185 -17.63 -1.26 21.91
C ARG A 185 -16.97 -1.87 20.68
N VAL A 186 -16.54 -1.00 19.76
CA VAL A 186 -15.85 -1.40 18.54
C VAL A 186 -14.35 -1.19 18.72
N HIS A 187 -13.56 -2.19 18.33
CA HIS A 187 -12.11 -2.20 18.44
C HIS A 187 -11.50 -2.49 17.08
N LEU A 188 -10.57 -1.65 16.64
CA LEU A 188 -9.77 -1.93 15.47
C LEU A 188 -8.55 -2.75 15.88
N HIS A 189 -8.33 -3.85 15.18
CA HIS A 189 -7.13 -4.65 15.30
C HIS A 189 -6.34 -4.56 14.00
N MET A 190 -5.04 -4.32 14.14
CA MET A 190 -4.10 -4.17 13.05
C MET A 190 -3.01 -5.22 13.18
N LEU A 191 -2.76 -5.94 12.09
CA LEU A 191 -1.63 -6.86 12.00
C LEU A 191 -0.42 -6.07 11.53
N LEU A 192 0.59 -5.98 12.39
CA LEU A 192 1.84 -5.30 12.10
C LEU A 192 2.93 -6.30 11.71
N ARG A 193 3.77 -5.96 10.74
CA ARG A 193 4.92 -6.76 10.33
C ARG A 193 6.15 -5.90 10.10
N GLY A 194 7.30 -6.40 10.53
CA GLY A 194 8.61 -5.79 10.30
C GLY A 194 9.43 -5.73 11.57
N SER A 195 10.71 -6.10 11.50
CA SER A 195 11.59 -6.22 12.67
C SER A 195 12.13 -4.89 13.19
N ARG A 196 12.31 -3.90 12.30
CA ARG A 196 12.79 -2.54 12.66
C ARG A 196 11.71 -1.46 12.56
N THR A 197 10.76 -1.64 11.65
CA THR A 197 9.65 -0.71 11.45
C THR A 197 8.40 -1.53 11.23
N ALA A 198 7.43 -1.38 12.13
CA ALA A 198 6.15 -2.04 12.07
C ALA A 198 5.29 -1.44 10.94
N ILE A 199 5.01 -2.24 9.90
CA ILE A 199 4.17 -1.85 8.78
C ILE A 199 2.83 -2.58 8.90
N PRO A 200 1.70 -1.87 8.79
CA PRO A 200 0.38 -2.51 8.77
C PRO A 200 0.17 -3.36 7.52
N GLN A 201 -0.27 -4.61 7.74
CA GLN A 201 -0.54 -5.57 6.67
C GLN A 201 -2.02 -5.93 6.52
N ASP A 202 -2.72 -6.05 7.64
CA ASP A 202 -4.12 -6.48 7.66
C ASP A 202 -4.90 -5.78 8.78
N LEU A 203 -6.21 -5.75 8.62
CA LEU A 203 -7.15 -5.08 9.51
C LEU A 203 -8.36 -5.97 9.77
N LYS A 204 -8.79 -6.00 11.02
CA LYS A 204 -10.09 -6.54 11.41
C LYS A 204 -10.71 -5.68 12.48
N ILE A 205 -12.03 -5.63 12.51
CA ILE A 205 -12.78 -5.02 13.60
C ILE A 205 -13.24 -6.13 14.55
N LYS A 206 -13.22 -5.84 15.85
CA LYS A 206 -13.86 -6.65 16.88
C LYS A 206 -14.98 -5.80 17.50
N VAL A 207 -16.16 -6.38 17.67
CA VAL A 207 -17.27 -5.78 18.39
C VAL A 207 -17.47 -6.58 19.67
N ASP A 208 -17.32 -5.90 20.79
CA ASP A 208 -17.73 -6.38 22.10
C ASP A 208 -19.14 -5.87 22.39
N LEU A 209 -20.09 -6.79 22.52
CA LEU A 209 -21.48 -6.47 22.82
C LEU A 209 -21.60 -6.02 24.28
N GLU A 210 -22.54 -5.13 24.53
CA GLU A 210 -22.82 -4.66 25.88
C GLU A 210 -23.44 -5.79 26.71
N GLY A 211 -22.82 -6.08 27.85
CA GLY A 211 -23.27 -7.15 28.74
C GLY A 211 -23.01 -8.57 28.24
N GLN A 212 -22.17 -8.77 27.22
CA GLN A 212 -21.90 -10.09 26.64
C GLN A 212 -21.39 -11.10 27.67
N SER A 213 -21.72 -12.38 27.48
CA SER A 213 -21.16 -13.48 28.27
C SER A 213 -19.64 -13.53 28.14
N LYS A 214 -18.94 -13.93 29.21
CA LYS A 214 -17.47 -14.15 29.18
C LYS A 214 -17.06 -15.27 28.23
N ASP A 215 -17.98 -16.16 27.91
CA ASP A 215 -17.75 -17.27 27.00
C ASP A 215 -17.98 -16.88 25.53
N PHE A 216 -18.58 -15.72 25.28
CA PHE A 216 -18.59 -15.09 23.96
C PHE A 216 -17.33 -14.23 23.79
N LEU A 217 -16.43 -14.66 22.92
CA LEU A 217 -15.11 -14.02 22.73
C LEU A 217 -15.18 -12.79 21.83
N GLY A 218 -16.22 -12.70 20.99
CA GLY A 218 -16.57 -11.48 20.26
C GLY A 218 -17.05 -11.75 18.84
N LEU A 219 -17.55 -10.67 18.22
CA LEU A 219 -17.87 -10.62 16.80
C LEU A 219 -16.73 -9.93 16.05
N TYR A 220 -16.23 -10.54 14.98
CA TYR A 220 -15.16 -10.00 14.17
C TYR A 220 -15.64 -9.73 12.75
N GLY A 221 -15.33 -8.55 12.21
CA GLY A 221 -15.51 -8.23 10.79
C GLY A 221 -14.15 -8.12 10.10
N GLN A 222 -13.95 -8.85 9.01
CA GLN A 222 -12.68 -8.87 8.29
C GLN A 222 -12.88 -8.75 6.76
N VAL A 223 -11.93 -8.11 6.10
CA VAL A 223 -11.87 -7.98 4.64
C VAL A 223 -10.64 -8.70 4.12
N VAL A 224 -10.85 -9.77 3.37
CA VAL A 224 -9.78 -10.42 2.60
C VAL A 224 -9.82 -9.91 1.17
N LEU A 225 -8.67 -9.87 0.48
CA LEU A 225 -8.59 -9.43 -0.91
C LEU A 225 -8.44 -10.61 -1.86
N ASN A 226 -9.39 -10.74 -2.79
CA ASN A 226 -9.30 -11.69 -3.87
C ASN A 226 -8.59 -11.05 -5.06
N ALA A 227 -7.53 -11.69 -5.56
CA ALA A 227 -6.80 -11.26 -6.74
C ALA A 227 -7.40 -11.91 -7.99
N VAL A 228 -7.96 -11.11 -8.90
CA VAL A 228 -8.54 -11.58 -10.16
C VAL A 228 -7.96 -10.72 -11.28
N GLN A 229 -7.26 -11.36 -12.23
CA GLN A 229 -6.63 -10.69 -13.39
C GLN A 229 -5.78 -9.47 -13.00
N GLY A 230 -5.01 -9.58 -11.91
CA GLY A 230 -4.14 -8.49 -11.42
C GLY A 230 -4.86 -7.35 -10.69
N ARG A 231 -6.19 -7.41 -10.52
CA ARG A 231 -6.96 -6.49 -9.68
C ARG A 231 -7.33 -7.14 -8.35
N PHE A 232 -7.39 -6.35 -7.28
CA PHE A 232 -7.77 -6.81 -5.95
C PHE A 232 -9.20 -6.39 -5.64
N PHE A 233 -10.03 -7.35 -5.23
CA PHE A 233 -11.43 -7.14 -4.87
C PHE A 233 -11.66 -7.48 -3.40
N PRO A 234 -12.34 -6.61 -2.64
CA PRO A 234 -12.63 -6.88 -1.24
C PRO A 234 -13.68 -7.98 -1.08
N TYR A 235 -13.42 -8.93 -0.19
CA TYR A 235 -14.35 -9.96 0.23
C TYR A 235 -14.51 -9.90 1.74
N PHE A 236 -15.69 -9.44 2.17
CA PHE A 236 -16.01 -9.23 3.57
C PHE A 236 -16.77 -10.41 4.16
N TYR A 237 -16.44 -10.76 5.40
CA TYR A 237 -17.15 -11.75 6.20
C TYR A 237 -17.14 -11.37 7.68
N VAL A 238 -18.07 -11.97 8.42
CA VAL A 238 -18.13 -11.90 9.88
C VAL A 238 -17.76 -13.24 10.48
N VAL A 239 -17.09 -13.22 11.62
CA VAL A 239 -16.78 -14.39 12.42
C VAL A 239 -17.29 -14.14 13.84
N LEU A 240 -18.17 -15.00 14.33
CA LEU A 240 -18.51 -15.08 15.74
C LEU A 240 -17.62 -16.14 16.38
N VAL A 241 -17.01 -15.79 17.51
CA VAL A 241 -16.13 -16.71 18.24
C VAL A 241 -16.62 -16.81 19.67
N ALA A 242 -16.80 -18.03 20.16
CA ALA A 242 -17.16 -18.33 21.53
C ALA A 242 -16.34 -19.52 22.04
N LYS A 243 -16.29 -19.73 23.35
CA LYS A 243 -15.74 -20.96 23.90
C LYS A 243 -16.57 -22.17 23.50
N LYS A 244 -15.94 -23.33 23.46
CA LYS A 244 -16.64 -24.59 23.21
C LYS A 244 -17.76 -24.82 24.23
N GLY A 245 -18.91 -25.29 23.77
CA GLY A 245 -20.12 -25.50 24.56
C GLY A 245 -21.00 -24.25 24.68
N PHE A 246 -20.67 -23.14 24.00
CA PHE A 246 -21.48 -21.91 24.07
C PHE A 246 -22.82 -22.05 23.34
N GLY A 247 -22.86 -22.87 22.29
CA GLY A 247 -24.09 -23.16 21.55
C GLY A 247 -24.29 -22.30 20.29
N LEU A 248 -23.20 -21.94 19.60
CA LEU A 248 -23.29 -21.16 18.34
C LEU A 248 -24.00 -21.95 17.24
N ARG A 249 -23.94 -23.28 17.27
CA ARG A 249 -24.55 -24.15 16.27
C ARG A 249 -26.07 -24.17 16.40
N GLU A 250 -26.58 -24.39 17.60
CA GLU A 250 -27.99 -24.41 17.95
C GLU A 250 -28.63 -23.07 17.61
N GLY A 251 -27.93 -21.99 17.98
CA GLY A 251 -28.31 -20.63 17.63
C GLY A 251 -28.45 -20.38 16.12
N LEU A 252 -27.57 -21.00 15.33
CA LEU A 252 -27.62 -20.94 13.86
C LEU A 252 -28.77 -21.78 13.31
N GLU A 253 -28.99 -22.99 13.82
CA GLU A 253 -30.05 -23.90 13.37
C GLU A 253 -31.46 -23.31 13.60
N GLU A 254 -31.63 -22.52 14.68
CA GLU A 254 -32.85 -21.75 14.93
C GLU A 254 -33.01 -20.50 14.03
N SER A 255 -31.94 -20.06 13.39
CA SER A 255 -31.94 -18.86 12.56
C SER A 255 -32.45 -19.17 11.15
N LYS A 256 -33.24 -18.26 10.58
CA LYS A 256 -33.68 -18.40 9.18
C LYS A 256 -32.51 -18.17 8.24
N ALA A 257 -32.31 -19.11 7.31
CA ALA A 257 -31.34 -18.95 6.23
C ALA A 257 -31.60 -17.66 5.44
N VAL A 258 -30.56 -16.86 5.23
CA VAL A 258 -30.65 -15.60 4.49
C VAL A 258 -30.13 -15.78 3.06
N PRO A 259 -30.94 -15.49 2.03
CA PRO A 259 -30.52 -15.66 0.64
C PRO A 259 -29.23 -14.93 0.29
N GLY A 260 -28.29 -15.67 -0.32
CA GLY A 260 -26.99 -15.15 -0.75
C GLY A 260 -25.95 -15.00 0.37
N ILE A 261 -26.24 -15.47 1.58
CA ILE A 261 -25.28 -15.56 2.69
C ILE A 261 -25.07 -17.03 3.03
N THR A 262 -23.82 -17.45 3.13
CA THR A 262 -23.41 -18.77 3.59
C THR A 262 -22.93 -18.66 5.03
N THR A 263 -23.40 -19.58 5.86
CA THR A 263 -23.01 -19.72 7.26
C THR A 263 -22.22 -21.02 7.42
N GLU A 264 -21.06 -20.94 8.08
CA GLU A 264 -20.21 -22.10 8.33
C GLU A 264 -19.87 -22.19 9.82
N PHE A 265 -20.29 -23.28 10.45
CA PHE A 265 -19.91 -23.60 11.82
C PHE A 265 -18.68 -24.54 11.82
N LYS A 266 -17.71 -24.26 12.68
CA LYS A 266 -16.54 -25.10 12.92
C LYS A 266 -16.14 -25.04 14.39
N GLU A 267 -15.64 -26.16 14.91
CA GLU A 267 -14.93 -26.20 16.18
C GLU A 267 -13.42 -26.21 15.91
N GLN A 268 -12.66 -25.39 16.63
CA GLN A 268 -11.21 -25.32 16.48
C GLN A 268 -10.55 -25.15 17.85
N GLY A 269 -9.86 -26.19 18.33
CA GLY A 269 -9.30 -26.18 19.69
C GLY A 269 -10.42 -26.03 20.73
N ASP A 270 -10.28 -25.03 21.60
CA ASP A 270 -11.21 -24.75 22.70
C ASP A 270 -12.32 -23.73 22.34
N VAL A 271 -12.50 -23.43 21.05
CA VAL A 271 -13.48 -22.44 20.58
C VAL A 271 -14.43 -22.98 19.51
N GLU A 272 -15.65 -22.46 19.53
CA GLU A 272 -16.63 -22.54 18.45
C GLU A 272 -16.52 -21.29 17.58
N VAL A 273 -16.59 -21.50 16.27
CA VAL A 273 -16.46 -20.45 15.26
C VAL A 273 -17.62 -20.53 14.29
N LEU A 274 -18.35 -19.44 14.16
CA LEU A 274 -19.40 -19.28 13.17
C LEU A 274 -19.04 -18.18 12.17
N VAL A 275 -18.84 -18.54 10.91
CA VAL A 275 -18.50 -17.61 9.83
C VAL A 275 -19.73 -17.29 9.00
N LEU A 276 -20.02 -16.01 8.82
CA LEU A 276 -21.07 -15.50 7.92
C LEU A 276 -20.40 -14.80 6.74
N ARG A 277 -20.63 -15.29 5.53
CA ARG A 277 -19.98 -14.77 4.33
C ARG A 277 -20.91 -14.75 3.12
N GLN A 278 -20.58 -13.93 2.13
CA GLN A 278 -21.32 -13.93 0.88
C GLN A 278 -21.18 -15.29 0.19
N HIS A 279 -22.30 -15.84 -0.29
CA HIS A 279 -22.27 -17.05 -1.10
C HIS A 279 -21.47 -16.83 -2.39
N THR A 280 -20.59 -17.77 -2.72
CA THR A 280 -19.71 -17.70 -3.89
C THR A 280 -19.94 -18.90 -4.79
N THR A 281 -19.91 -18.68 -6.10
CA THR A 281 -19.87 -19.75 -7.11
C THR A 281 -18.51 -19.78 -7.79
N LYS A 282 -18.26 -20.76 -8.67
CA LYS A 282 -17.00 -20.81 -9.45
C LYS A 282 -16.75 -19.53 -10.26
N THR A 283 -17.80 -18.80 -10.66
CA THR A 283 -17.69 -17.62 -11.54
C THR A 283 -18.12 -16.31 -10.87
N SER A 284 -18.64 -16.33 -9.63
CA SER A 284 -19.20 -15.14 -8.99
C SER A 284 -19.05 -15.14 -7.47
N GLY A 285 -19.23 -13.95 -6.86
CA GLY A 285 -19.24 -13.80 -5.40
C GLY A 285 -17.87 -13.52 -4.76
N TYR A 286 -16.78 -13.48 -5.53
CA TYR A 286 -15.43 -13.12 -5.06
C TYR A 286 -15.25 -11.65 -4.65
N HIS A 287 -16.29 -10.83 -4.77
CA HIS A 287 -16.30 -9.43 -4.38
C HIS A 287 -17.56 -9.14 -3.57
N THR A 288 -17.39 -8.58 -2.38
CA THR A 288 -18.49 -8.14 -1.52
C THR A 288 -18.67 -6.63 -1.66
N LYS A 289 -19.79 -6.22 -2.28
CA LYS A 289 -20.16 -4.79 -2.37
C LYS A 289 -20.43 -4.21 -0.97
N PRO A 290 -20.27 -2.90 -0.75
CA PRO A 290 -20.49 -2.28 0.57
C PRO A 290 -21.85 -2.58 1.20
N SER A 291 -22.94 -2.57 0.41
CA SER A 291 -24.28 -2.90 0.92
C SER A 291 -24.41 -4.37 1.33
N ALA A 292 -23.80 -5.30 0.57
CA ALA A 292 -23.76 -6.72 0.91
C ALA A 292 -22.90 -6.97 2.16
N ALA A 293 -21.75 -6.29 2.26
CA ALA A 293 -20.87 -6.36 3.43
C ALA A 293 -21.60 -5.84 4.68
N SER A 294 -22.30 -4.70 4.56
CA SER A 294 -23.15 -4.17 5.62
C SER A 294 -24.23 -5.17 6.02
N ARG A 295 -24.92 -5.80 5.06
CA ARG A 295 -25.96 -6.78 5.36
C ARG A 295 -25.42 -8.01 6.09
N ILE A 296 -24.24 -8.51 5.69
CA ILE A 296 -23.55 -9.62 6.37
C ILE A 296 -23.19 -9.21 7.80
N PHE A 297 -22.70 -7.97 7.97
CA PHE A 297 -22.38 -7.43 9.28
C PHE A 297 -23.60 -7.28 10.18
N SER A 298 -24.68 -6.67 9.70
CA SER A 298 -25.92 -6.51 10.48
C SER A 298 -26.52 -7.86 10.88
N LEU A 299 -26.46 -8.86 9.99
CA LEU A 299 -26.93 -10.21 10.31
C LEU A 299 -26.06 -10.86 11.40
N GLY A 300 -24.73 -10.75 11.28
CA GLY A 300 -23.82 -11.26 12.29
C GLY A 300 -24.02 -10.58 13.64
N LEU A 301 -24.25 -9.26 13.64
CA LEU A 301 -24.51 -8.49 14.85
C LEU A 301 -25.83 -8.92 15.51
N ALA A 302 -26.92 -8.99 14.75
CA ALA A 302 -28.21 -9.43 15.27
C ALA A 302 -28.17 -10.87 15.82
N LEU A 303 -27.42 -11.76 15.15
CA LEU A 303 -27.22 -13.12 15.64
C LEU A 303 -26.41 -13.11 16.93
N ALA A 304 -25.34 -12.32 17.01
CA ALA A 304 -24.54 -12.21 18.22
C ALA A 304 -25.35 -11.63 19.40
N GLU A 305 -26.19 -10.61 19.17
CA GLU A 305 -27.11 -10.06 20.19
C GLU A 305 -28.13 -11.10 20.67
N LYS A 306 -28.65 -11.96 19.78
CA LYS A 306 -29.56 -13.06 20.15
C LYS A 306 -28.86 -14.11 21.01
N LEU A 307 -27.64 -14.50 20.64
CA LEU A 307 -26.92 -15.63 21.26
C LEU A 307 -26.13 -15.24 22.51
N ALA A 308 -25.71 -13.99 22.62
CA ALA A 308 -25.01 -13.45 23.78
C ALA A 308 -25.81 -12.29 24.37
N PRO A 309 -27.01 -12.54 24.93
CA PRO A 309 -27.85 -11.49 25.45
C PRO A 309 -27.13 -10.72 26.58
N PRO A 310 -27.41 -9.41 26.74
CA PRO A 310 -26.85 -8.64 27.83
C PRO A 310 -27.24 -9.27 29.17
N ARG A 311 -26.28 -9.51 30.06
CA ARG A 311 -26.60 -9.93 31.44
C ARG A 311 -27.52 -8.90 32.09
N VAL A 312 -28.75 -9.31 32.41
CA VAL A 312 -29.61 -8.58 33.34
C VAL A 312 -28.94 -8.67 34.72
N PRO A 313 -28.61 -7.54 35.39
CA PRO A 313 -28.03 -7.57 36.71
C PRO A 313 -28.97 -8.32 37.68
N GLY A 314 -28.50 -9.43 38.26
CA GLY A 314 -29.21 -10.15 39.34
C GLY A 314 -29.74 -11.54 39.00
N LEU A 315 -29.64 -12.04 37.76
CA LEU A 315 -29.98 -13.43 37.44
C LEU A 315 -28.72 -14.31 37.38
N PRO A 316 -28.68 -15.47 38.08
CA PRO A 316 -27.56 -16.41 38.00
C PRO A 316 -27.41 -16.94 36.57
N SER A 317 -26.16 -17.15 36.12
CA SER A 317 -25.92 -17.76 34.81
C SER A 317 -26.45 -19.18 34.83
N THR A 318 -27.43 -19.46 33.97
CA THR A 318 -27.80 -20.84 33.64
C THR A 318 -26.58 -21.50 32.98
N ALA A 319 -26.10 -22.54 33.65
CA ALA A 319 -25.04 -23.43 33.18
C ALA A 319 -25.52 -24.29 32.01
#